data_AF-A0A1H6XYI0-F1
#
_entry.id   AF-A0A1H6XYI0-F1
#
_cell.length_a   1.000
_cell.length_b   1.000
_cell.length_c   1.000
_cell.angle_alpha   90.00
_cell.angle_beta   90.00
_cell.angle_gamma   90.00
#
_symmetry.space_group_name_H-M   'P 1'
#
loop_
_entity.id
_entity.type
_entity.pdbx_description
1 polymer ?
#
loop_
_entity_poly.entity_id
_entity_poly.type
_entity_poly.pdbx_seq_one_letter_code
_entity_poly.pdbx_strand_id
1 'polypeptide(L)'
;METDQLIAIDLFCTNYNVEYSFVQSLGEAGLIDTIMIQETRYIHIPQLQKLESIIRLHEDLDINLEGIEVVHHLLKRVETMQNEILILKNRLRFFEGN
;
A
#
# COMPACT_ATOMS: atom_id res chain seq x y z
N MET A 1 16.62 -1.02 16.27
CA MET A 1 16.86 0.38 15.86
C MET A 1 15.79 0.68 14.84
N GLU A 2 14.66 1.24 15.27
CA GLU A 2 13.42 1.39 14.46
C GLU A 2 13.33 2.72 13.69
N THR A 3 14.24 3.65 13.94
CA THR A 3 14.24 5.00 13.35
C THR A 3 14.90 5.11 11.98
N ASP A 4 15.57 4.07 11.48
CA ASP A 4 16.34 4.13 10.21
C ASP A 4 15.50 3.91 8.93
N GLN A 5 14.18 3.71 9.06
CA GLN A 5 13.30 3.43 7.92
C GLN A 5 12.12 4.40 7.82
N LEU A 6 12.35 5.68 8.09
CA LEU A 6 11.35 6.73 7.99
C LEU A 6 11.74 7.76 6.93
N ILE A 7 10.75 8.20 6.14
CA ILE A 7 10.88 9.30 5.19
C ILE A 7 9.85 10.38 5.51
N ALA A 8 10.26 11.63 5.53
CA ALA A 8 9.34 12.74 5.72
C ALA A 8 8.35 12.83 4.54
N ILE A 9 7.07 13.05 4.84
CA ILE A 9 6.03 13.18 3.80
C ILE A 9 6.37 14.31 2.83
N ASP A 10 6.94 15.42 3.31
CA ASP A 10 7.28 16.58 2.48
C ASP A 10 8.34 16.25 1.42
N LEU A 11 9.35 15.45 1.79
CA LEU A 11 10.37 14.98 0.86
C LEU A 11 9.76 14.05 -0.19
N PHE A 12 8.86 13.18 0.24
CA PHE A 12 8.15 12.27 -0.65
C PHE A 12 7.26 13.02 -1.66
N CYS A 13 6.46 13.98 -1.19
CA CYS A 13 5.58 14.80 -2.02
C CYS A 13 6.39 15.57 -3.08
N THR A 14 7.55 16.09 -2.70
CA THR A 14 8.46 16.80 -3.61
C THR A 14 9.05 15.87 -4.68
N ASN A 15 9.44 14.64 -4.32
CA ASN A 15 10.09 13.72 -5.25
C ASN A 15 9.10 13.09 -6.25
N TYR A 16 7.88 12.79 -5.82
CA TYR A 16 6.85 12.17 -6.67
C TYR A 16 5.85 13.18 -7.25
N ASN A 17 6.03 14.48 -6.96
CA ASN A 17 5.18 15.57 -7.41
C ASN A 17 3.69 15.34 -7.10
N VAL A 18 3.40 14.89 -5.88
CA VAL A 18 2.04 14.64 -5.39
C VAL A 18 1.65 15.64 -4.31
N GLU A 19 0.36 15.92 -4.18
CA GLU A 19 -0.12 16.84 -3.16
C GLU A 19 -0.06 16.23 -1.75
N TYR A 20 0.31 17.03 -0.76
CA TYR A 20 0.31 16.62 0.64
C TYR A 20 -1.10 16.22 1.12
N SER A 21 -2.12 16.94 0.66
CA SER A 21 -3.55 16.67 0.90
C SER A 21 -3.90 15.22 0.51
N PHE A 22 -3.44 14.77 -0.67
CA PHE A 22 -3.67 13.42 -1.16
C PHE A 22 -3.05 12.36 -0.26
N VAL A 23 -1.78 12.53 0.13
CA VAL A 23 -1.10 11.61 1.05
C VAL A 23 -1.79 11.59 2.42
N GLN A 24 -2.28 12.74 2.89
CA GLN A 24 -3.06 12.82 4.12
C GLN A 24 -4.37 12.03 3.99
N SER A 25 -5.11 12.19 2.90
CA SER A 25 -6.35 11.43 2.66
C SER A 25 -6.11 9.93 2.58
N LEU A 26 -4.98 9.48 2.01
CA LEU A 26 -4.59 8.06 2.04
C LEU A 26 -4.35 7.55 3.46
N GLY A 27 -3.77 8.37 4.34
CA GLY A 27 -3.61 8.05 5.75
C GLY A 27 -4.95 7.96 6.49
N GLU A 28 -5.86 8.90 6.22
CA GLU A 28 -7.21 8.93 6.81
C GLU A 28 -8.07 7.74 6.35
N ALA A 29 -7.90 7.30 5.09
CA ALA A 29 -8.51 6.10 4.53
C ALA A 29 -7.92 4.78 5.08
N GLY A 30 -6.82 4.84 5.87
CA GLY A 30 -6.10 3.65 6.34
C GLY A 30 -5.38 2.89 5.23
N LEU A 31 -5.13 3.55 4.08
CA LEU A 31 -4.37 2.97 2.97
C LEU A 31 -2.86 3.03 3.23
N ILE A 32 -2.39 3.96 4.07
CA ILE A 32 -0.99 4.03 4.53
C ILE A 32 -0.92 4.34 6.02
N ASP A 33 0.20 3.97 6.64
CA ASP A 33 0.48 4.31 8.04
C ASP A 33 1.47 5.48 8.09
N THR A 34 1.16 6.48 8.89
CA THR A 34 2.02 7.66 9.08
C THR A 34 2.29 7.88 10.55
N ILE A 35 3.50 8.35 10.88
CA ILE A 35 3.93 8.65 12.25
C ILE A 35 4.22 10.14 12.35
N MET A 36 3.73 10.79 13.40
CA MET A 36 4.04 12.19 13.69
C MET A 36 5.19 12.28 14.69
N ILE A 37 6.27 12.96 14.32
CA ILE A 37 7.43 13.23 15.19
C ILE A 37 7.73 14.74 15.08
N GLN A 38 7.69 15.45 16.22
CA GLN A 38 8.01 16.89 16.28
C GLN A 38 7.29 17.70 15.19
N GLU A 39 5.97 17.52 15.07
CA GLU A 39 5.09 18.17 14.08
C GLU A 39 5.32 17.79 12.62
N THR A 40 6.32 16.96 12.32
CA THR A 40 6.56 16.43 10.97
C THR A 40 5.96 15.04 10.85
N ARG A 41 5.27 14.77 9.72
CA ARG A 41 4.75 13.43 9.42
C ARG A 41 5.77 12.63 8.63
N TYR A 42 5.89 11.36 8.99
CA TYR A 42 6.79 10.41 8.39
C TYR A 42 6.03 9.18 7.92
N ILE A 43 6.55 8.54 6.88
CA ILE A 43 6.07 7.25 6.34
C ILE A 43 7.19 6.23 6.47
N HIS A 44 6.82 4.97 6.67
CA HIS A 44 7.78 3.88 6.67
C HIS A 44 8.26 3.53 5.25
N ILE A 45 9.57 3.37 5.06
CA ILE A 45 10.18 2.97 3.78
C ILE A 45 9.54 1.71 3.18
N PRO A 46 9.24 0.63 3.94
CA PRO A 46 8.52 -0.53 3.42
C PRO A 46 7.18 -0.22 2.75
N GLN A 47 6.53 0.90 3.10
CA GLN A 47 5.26 1.32 2.50
C GLN A 47 5.43 2.13 1.21
N LEU A 48 6.66 2.56 0.87
CA LEU A 48 6.92 3.33 -0.35
C LEU A 48 6.46 2.59 -1.60
N GLN A 49 6.71 1.29 -1.73
CA GLN A 49 6.25 0.53 -2.89
C GLN A 49 4.72 0.54 -3.05
N LYS A 50 4.00 0.46 -1.93
CA LYS A 50 2.53 0.54 -1.91
C LYS A 50 2.09 1.93 -2.35
N LEU A 51 2.71 2.98 -1.80
CA LEU A 51 2.38 4.36 -2.10
C LEU A 51 2.68 4.72 -3.56
N GLU A 52 3.81 4.28 -4.11
CA GLU A 52 4.11 4.44 -5.54
C GLU A 52 3.07 3.76 -6.43
N SER A 53 2.59 2.57 -6.04
CA SER A 53 1.57 1.85 -6.81
C SER A 53 0.25 2.60 -6.80
N ILE A 54 -0.11 3.21 -5.67
CA ILE A 54 -1.28 4.08 -5.54
C ILE A 54 -1.13 5.34 -6.40
N ILE A 55 0.04 5.97 -6.39
CA ILE A 55 0.31 7.16 -7.22
C ILE A 55 0.21 6.82 -8.70
N ARG A 56 0.76 5.68 -9.13
CA ARG A 56 0.60 5.20 -10.51
C ARG A 56 -0.87 4.99 -10.88
N LEU A 57 -1.70 4.46 -9.98
CA LEU A 57 -3.14 4.33 -10.21
C LEU A 57 -3.82 5.71 -10.38
N HIS A 58 -3.40 6.71 -9.60
CA HIS A 58 -3.94 8.08 -9.70
C HIS A 58 -3.50 8.76 -11.00
N GLU A 59 -2.20 8.80 -11.26
CA GLU A 59 -1.61 9.56 -12.38
C GLU A 59 -1.79 8.88 -13.74
N ASP A 60 -1.59 7.56 -13.82
CA ASP A 60 -1.61 6.85 -15.11
C ASP A 60 -3.02 6.44 -15.53
N LEU A 61 -3.92 6.24 -14.57
CA LEU A 61 -5.26 5.68 -14.80
C LEU A 61 -6.41 6.61 -14.37
N ASP A 62 -6.09 7.83 -13.90
CA ASP A 62 -7.06 8.86 -13.50
C ASP A 62 -8.07 8.34 -12.46
N ILE A 63 -7.58 7.52 -11.52
CA ILE A 63 -8.41 6.90 -10.48
C ILE A 63 -8.39 7.80 -9.23
N ASN A 64 -9.57 8.24 -8.81
CA ASN A 64 -9.74 9.01 -7.57
C ASN A 64 -9.51 8.16 -6.30
N LEU A 65 -9.50 8.81 -5.14
CA LEU A 65 -9.29 8.17 -3.85
C LEU A 65 -10.29 7.02 -3.58
N GLU A 66 -11.57 7.24 -3.85
CA GLU A 66 -12.61 6.23 -3.65
C GLU A 66 -12.38 5.02 -4.58
N GLY A 67 -11.93 5.27 -5.81
CA GLY A 67 -11.53 4.22 -6.75
C GLY A 67 -10.32 3.44 -6.25
N ILE A 68 -9.32 4.12 -5.68
CA ILE A 68 -8.13 3.50 -5.08
C ILE A 68 -8.53 2.59 -3.90
N GLU A 69 -9.46 3.03 -3.04
CA GLU A 69 -9.97 2.20 -1.94
C GLU A 69 -10.65 0.92 -2.46
N VAL A 70 -11.49 1.05 -3.49
CA VAL A 70 -12.15 -0.10 -4.12
C VAL A 70 -11.12 -1.04 -4.73
N VAL A 71 -10.14 -0.52 -5.47
CA VAL A 71 -9.05 -1.31 -6.06
C VAL A 71 -8.25 -2.03 -4.98
N HIS A 72 -7.89 -1.34 -3.89
CA HIS A 72 -7.19 -1.93 -2.76
C HIS A 72 -7.97 -3.11 -2.16
N HIS A 73 -9.26 -2.90 -1.89
CA HIS A 73 -10.13 -3.94 -1.33
C HIS A 73 -10.25 -5.16 -2.28
N LEU A 74 -10.39 -4.92 -3.59
CA LEU A 74 -10.46 -5.99 -4.58
C LEU A 74 -9.15 -6.76 -4.69
N LEU A 75 -8.00 -6.08 -4.70
CA LEU A 75 -6.68 -6.71 -4.71
C LEU A 75 -6.47 -7.60 -3.49
N LYS A 76 -6.86 -7.13 -2.29
CA LYS A 76 -6.77 -7.92 -1.06
C LYS A 76 -7.63 -9.19 -1.11
N ARG A 77 -8.82 -9.09 -1.71
CA ARG A 77 -9.70 -10.25 -1.92
C ARG A 77 -9.07 -11.25 -2.89
N VAL A 78 -8.49 -10.79 -4.00
CA VAL A 78 -7.78 -11.64 -4.96
C VAL A 78 -6.58 -12.34 -4.31
N GLU A 79 -5.78 -11.63 -3.53
CA GLU A 79 -4.64 -12.20 -2.80
C GLU A 79 -5.07 -13.30 -1.83
N THR A 80 -6.17 -13.06 -1.10
CA THR A 80 -6.74 -14.06 -0.18
C THR A 80 -7.18 -15.32 -0.94
N MET A 81 -7.88 -15.16 -2.06
CA MET A 81 -8.29 -16.28 -2.91
C MET A 81 -7.09 -17.04 -3.50
N GLN A 82 -6.04 -16.33 -3.92
CA GLN A 82 -4.80 -16.95 -4.42
C GLN A 82 -4.10 -17.77 -3.32
N ASN A 83 -4.06 -17.26 -2.09
CA ASN A 83 -3.52 -17.98 -0.94
C ASN A 83 -4.33 -19.25 -0.62
N GLU A 84 -5.66 -19.18 -0.65
CA GLU A 84 -6.50 -20.37 -0.48
C GLU A 84 -6.25 -21.42 -1.58
N ILE A 85 -6.15 -21.00 -2.84
CA ILE A 85 -5.80 -21.89 -3.96
C ILE A 85 -4.44 -22.54 -3.74
N LEU A 86 -3.44 -21.78 -3.28
CA LEU A 86 -2.11 -22.31 -2.99
C LEU A 86 -2.16 -23.38 -1.88
N ILE A 87 -2.89 -23.10 -0.79
CA ILE A 87 -3.08 -24.05 0.32
C ILE A 87 -3.77 -25.33 -0.18
N LEU A 88 -4.83 -25.21 -0.99
CA LEU A 88 -5.55 -26.35 -1.55
C LEU A 88 -4.65 -27.17 -2.49
N LYS A 89 -3.88 -26.53 -3.37
CA LYS A 89 -2.89 -27.20 -4.24
C LYS A 89 -1.81 -27.93 -3.44
N ASN A 90 -1.34 -27.34 -2.34
CA ASN A 90 -0.36 -27.98 -1.47
C ASN A 90 -0.94 -29.24 -0.80
N ARG A 91 -2.19 -29.18 -0.34
CA ARG A 91 -2.89 -30.33 0.24
C ARG A 91 -3.12 -31.43 -0.80
N LEU A 92 -3.56 -31.08 -2.01
CA LEU A 92 -3.75 -32.05 -3.09
C LEU A 92 -2.45 -32.76 -3.45
N ARG A 93 -1.34 -32.03 -3.59
CA ARG A 93 -0.01 -32.62 -3.84
C ARG A 93 0.42 -33.63 -2.78
N PHE A 94 0.05 -33.41 -1.53
CA PHE A 94 0.33 -34.37 -0.45
C PHE A 94 -0.48 -35.67 -0.61
N PHE A 95 -1.72 -35.60 -1.10
CA PHE A 95 -2.55 -36.79 -1.33
C PHE A 95 -2.22 -37.52 -2.63
N GLU A 96 -1.84 -36.80 -3.69
CA GLU A 96 -1.47 -37.38 -5.00
C GLU A 96 -0.03 -37.89 -5.07
N GLY A 97 0.81 -37.53 -4.09
CA GLY A 97 2.22 -37.93 -3.98
C GLY A 97 2.47 -39.27 -3.27
N ASN A 98 1.42 -40.05 -3.00
CA ASN A 98 1.47 -41.45 -2.53
C ASN A 98 1.03 -42.41 -3.64
#